data_AF-A0A966MLJ1-F1
#
_entry.id   AF-A0A966MLJ1-F1
#
_cell.length_a   1.000
_cell.length_b   1.000
_cell.length_c   1.000
_cell.angle_alpha   90.00
_cell.angle_beta   90.00
_cell.angle_gamma   90.00
#
_symmetry.space_group_name_H-M   'P 1'
#
loop_
_entity.id
_entity.type
_entity.pdbx_description
1 polymer ?
#
loop_
_entity_poly.entity_id
_entity_poly.type
_entity_poly.pdbx_seq_one_letter_code
_entity_poly.pdbx_strand_id
1 'polypeptide(L)'
;MEIPIYTSNIEGLELIETFLWEPEHGAPDIDLHLERMCKSAGKLKFEFESSKIREKIHKINSENRLRCRLTLTSDGKFNLTTAVLQPNSKKWIIGLSNSVLNSADPWLLHKSSNRELYDTERAKLPDGLDELIYLNERKEVCEGTITNIFVKKGNQWLT
;
A
#
# COMPACT_ATOMS: atom_id res chain seq x y z
N MET A 1 25.73 -0.66 -4.26
CA MET A 1 25.45 -0.74 -5.71
C MET A 1 23.96 -1.01 -5.80
N GLU A 2 23.13 0.00 -6.12
CA GLU A 2 21.68 -0.21 -6.27
C GLU A 2 21.49 -1.19 -7.44
N ILE A 3 21.00 -2.40 -7.17
CA ILE A 3 20.59 -3.32 -8.22
C ILE A 3 19.34 -2.71 -8.85
N PRO A 4 19.34 -2.34 -10.14
CA PRO A 4 18.17 -1.72 -10.74
C PRO A 4 17.02 -2.72 -10.79
N ILE A 5 15.95 -2.44 -10.04
CA ILE A 5 14.69 -3.21 -10.03
C ILE A 5 14.12 -3.36 -11.45
N TYR A 6 14.48 -2.46 -12.37
CA TYR A 6 14.09 -2.52 -13.77
C TYR A 6 14.51 -3.81 -14.50
N THR A 7 15.43 -4.59 -13.95
CA THR A 7 15.86 -5.87 -14.55
C THR A 7 14.94 -7.04 -14.21
N SER A 8 14.11 -6.94 -13.17
CA SER A 8 13.04 -7.89 -12.87
C SER A 8 11.77 -7.48 -13.61
N ASN A 9 11.63 -7.94 -14.86
CA ASN A 9 10.40 -7.76 -15.63
C ASN A 9 9.31 -8.69 -15.07
N ILE A 10 8.51 -8.18 -14.13
CA ILE A 10 7.34 -8.89 -13.62
C ILE A 10 6.19 -8.60 -14.58
N GLU A 11 5.81 -9.60 -15.36
CA GLU A 11 4.66 -9.50 -16.27
C GLU A 11 3.39 -9.20 -15.47
N GLY A 12 2.59 -8.25 -15.95
CA GLY A 12 1.35 -7.84 -15.27
C GLY A 12 1.55 -7.05 -13.97
N LEU A 13 2.75 -6.54 -13.69
CA LEU A 13 3.01 -5.69 -12.54
C LEU A 13 2.16 -4.40 -12.60
N GLU A 14 1.50 -4.09 -11.50
CA GLU A 14 0.79 -2.84 -11.28
C GLU A 14 1.39 -2.11 -10.08
N LEU A 15 1.45 -0.77 -10.14
CA LEU A 15 1.55 0.06 -8.94
C LEU A 15 0.17 0.23 -8.33
N ILE A 16 0.10 0.25 -7.01
CA ILE A 16 -1.17 0.27 -6.25
C ILE A 16 -1.15 1.44 -5.28
N GLU A 17 -2.26 2.17 -5.22
CA GLU A 17 -2.58 3.07 -4.13
C GLU A 17 -3.96 2.76 -3.56
N THR A 18 -4.07 2.75 -2.23
CA THR A 18 -5.37 2.59 -1.54
C THR A 18 -5.54 3.76 -0.60
N PHE A 19 -6.63 4.50 -0.76
CA PHE A 19 -6.87 5.73 0.00
C PHE A 19 -8.35 5.87 0.40
N LEU A 20 -8.58 6.75 1.36
CA LEU A 20 -9.89 7.16 1.81
C LEU A 20 -10.47 8.23 0.89
N TRP A 21 -11.76 8.10 0.55
CA TRP A 21 -12.57 9.20 0.05
C TRP A 21 -13.77 9.42 0.97
N GLU A 22 -14.10 10.68 1.23
CA GLU A 22 -15.16 11.13 2.14
C GLU A 22 -16.13 12.08 1.43
N PRO A 23 -17.45 12.00 1.70
CA PRO A 23 -18.46 12.82 1.04
C PRO A 23 -18.17 14.32 1.05
N GLU A 24 -17.70 14.84 2.18
CA GLU A 24 -17.48 16.28 2.39
C GLU A 24 -16.06 16.74 2.03
N HIS A 25 -15.07 15.83 2.08
CA HIS A 25 -13.65 16.19 2.00
C HIS A 25 -12.96 15.63 0.76
N GLY A 26 -13.65 14.85 -0.08
CA GLY A 26 -13.03 14.17 -1.22
C GLY A 26 -11.98 13.18 -0.75
N ALA A 27 -10.77 13.21 -1.29
CA ALA A 27 -9.66 12.35 -0.86
C ALA A 27 -8.58 13.20 -0.14
N PRO A 28 -8.59 13.29 1.21
CA PRO A 28 -7.78 14.26 1.96
C PRO A 28 -6.26 14.14 1.72
N ASP A 29 -5.74 12.91 1.65
CA ASP A 29 -4.30 12.64 1.52
C ASP A 29 -3.86 12.34 0.08
N ILE A 30 -4.70 12.67 -0.92
CA ILE A 30 -4.47 12.22 -2.29
C ILE A 30 -3.11 12.65 -2.87
N ASP A 31 -2.63 13.83 -2.48
CA ASP A 31 -1.33 14.33 -2.94
C ASP A 31 -0.18 13.42 -2.49
N LEU A 32 -0.21 12.92 -1.25
CA LEU A 32 0.79 11.99 -0.72
C LEU A 32 0.76 10.64 -1.47
N HIS A 33 -0.45 10.15 -1.79
CA HIS A 33 -0.62 8.92 -2.56
C HIS A 33 -0.08 9.06 -3.99
N LEU A 34 -0.43 10.15 -4.69
CA LEU A 34 0.03 10.39 -6.05
C LEU A 34 1.54 10.67 -6.11
N GLU A 35 2.09 11.33 -5.10
CA GLU A 35 3.54 11.55 -5.00
C GLU A 35 4.29 10.22 -4.84
N ARG A 36 3.81 9.32 -3.96
CA ARG A 36 4.41 7.99 -3.78
C ARG A 36 4.33 7.14 -5.05
N MET A 37 3.17 7.13 -5.71
CA MET A 37 2.98 6.42 -6.97
C MET A 37 3.88 7.01 -8.07
N CYS A 38 3.99 8.33 -8.19
CA CYS A 38 4.86 9.02 -9.15
C CYS A 38 6.35 8.65 -8.93
N LYS A 39 6.82 8.66 -7.68
CA LYS A 39 8.19 8.26 -7.33
C LYS A 39 8.48 6.82 -7.77
N SER A 40 7.54 5.90 -7.50
CA SER A 40 7.66 4.50 -7.91
C SER A 40 7.61 4.34 -9.43
N ALA A 41 6.69 5.05 -10.10
CA ALA A 41 6.57 5.05 -11.55
C ALA A 41 7.85 5.53 -12.22
N GLY A 42 8.50 6.58 -11.70
CA GLY A 42 9.79 7.05 -12.22
C GLY A 42 10.92 6.02 -12.08
N LYS A 43 11.01 5.35 -10.92
CA LYS A 43 12.03 4.29 -10.69
C LYS A 43 11.79 3.05 -11.54
N LEU A 44 10.52 2.71 -11.78
CA LEU A 44 10.08 1.55 -12.56
C LEU A 44 9.72 1.91 -14.01
N LYS A 45 10.05 3.14 -14.47
CA LYS A 45 9.71 3.75 -15.77
C LYS A 45 8.30 3.39 -16.28
N PHE A 46 7.31 3.50 -15.40
CA PHE A 46 5.90 3.47 -15.79
C PHE A 46 5.52 4.85 -16.32
N GLU A 47 4.65 4.90 -17.33
CA GLU A 47 3.99 6.15 -17.69
C GLU A 47 3.06 6.60 -16.55
N PHE A 48 3.06 7.90 -16.24
CA PHE A 48 2.27 8.44 -15.14
C PHE A 48 1.75 9.83 -15.47
N GLU A 49 0.43 10.00 -15.42
CA GLU A 49 -0.24 11.27 -15.68
C GLU A 49 -1.25 11.58 -14.57
N SER A 50 -0.82 12.35 -13.56
CA SER A 50 -1.64 12.62 -12.37
C SER A 50 -2.93 13.39 -12.66
N SER A 51 -2.98 14.21 -13.72
CA SER A 51 -4.17 15.01 -14.07
C SER A 51 -5.38 14.12 -14.35
N LYS A 52 -5.22 13.08 -15.17
CA LYS A 52 -6.29 12.12 -15.49
C LYS A 52 -6.79 11.36 -14.27
N ILE A 53 -5.87 10.96 -13.39
CA ILE A 53 -6.21 10.27 -12.13
C ILE A 53 -7.01 11.21 -11.23
N ARG A 54 -6.55 12.46 -11.05
CA ARG A 54 -7.28 13.47 -10.28
C ARG A 54 -8.67 13.71 -10.84
N GLU A 55 -8.81 13.87 -12.15
CA GLU A 55 -10.13 14.06 -12.79
C GLU A 55 -11.08 12.90 -12.47
N LYS A 56 -10.59 11.66 -12.49
CA LYS A 56 -11.40 10.48 -12.12
C LYS A 56 -11.83 10.50 -10.65
N ILE A 57 -10.96 10.92 -9.74
CA ILE A 57 -11.25 11.03 -8.31
C ILE A 57 -12.29 12.14 -8.03
N HIS A 58 -12.19 13.28 -8.71
CA HIS A 58 -13.17 14.38 -8.57
C HIS A 58 -14.58 14.00 -9.03
N LYS A 59 -14.70 12.99 -9.91
CA LYS A 59 -16.00 12.46 -10.36
C LYS A 59 -16.62 11.46 -9.40
N ILE A 60 -15.94 11.08 -8.32
CA ILE A 60 -16.54 10.23 -7.28
C ILE A 60 -17.63 11.03 -6.57
N ASN A 61 -18.81 10.43 -6.45
CA ASN A 61 -19.92 10.95 -5.67
C ASN A 61 -20.52 9.82 -4.84
N SER A 62 -20.57 9.99 -3.52
CA SER A 62 -21.15 9.01 -2.60
C SER A 62 -21.53 9.69 -1.29
N GLU A 63 -22.59 9.18 -0.64
CA GLU A 63 -22.97 9.55 0.72
C GLU A 63 -22.17 8.76 1.78
N ASN A 64 -21.40 7.75 1.36
CA ASN A 64 -20.61 6.91 2.25
C ASN A 64 -19.12 7.25 2.15
N ARG A 65 -18.38 6.97 3.23
CA ARG A 65 -16.92 6.90 3.16
C ARG A 65 -16.53 5.71 2.29
N LEU A 66 -15.57 5.92 1.40
CA LEU A 66 -15.13 4.90 0.44
C LEU A 66 -13.67 4.54 0.65
N ARG A 67 -13.39 3.25 0.49
CA ARG A 67 -12.04 2.75 0.21
C ARG A 67 -11.86 2.78 -1.30
N CYS A 68 -10.98 3.66 -1.77
CA CYS A 68 -10.60 3.76 -3.17
C CYS A 68 -9.33 2.94 -3.41
N ARG A 69 -9.31 2.11 -4.45
CA ARG A 69 -8.12 1.40 -4.91
C ARG A 69 -7.79 1.84 -6.33
N LEU A 70 -6.64 2.48 -6.48
CA LEU A 70 -6.04 2.89 -7.73
C LEU A 70 -4.98 1.87 -8.13
N THR A 71 -5.01 1.40 -9.37
CA THR A 71 -3.91 0.64 -9.98
C THR A 71 -3.38 1.35 -11.21
N LEU A 72 -2.10 1.15 -11.50
CA LEU A 72 -1.40 1.73 -12.65
C LEU A 72 -0.52 0.66 -13.28
N THR A 73 -0.71 0.41 -14.58
CA THR A 73 0.17 -0.45 -15.40
C THR A 73 1.31 0.35 -16.01
N SER A 74 2.32 -0.34 -16.53
CA SER A 74 3.52 0.27 -17.11
C SER A 74 3.25 1.20 -18.30
N ASP A 75 2.20 0.93 -19.08
CA ASP A 75 1.73 1.74 -20.21
C ASP A 75 0.81 2.91 -19.79
N GLY A 76 0.77 3.25 -18.50
CA GLY A 76 0.06 4.41 -17.98
C GLY A 76 -1.45 4.25 -17.88
N LYS A 77 -2.00 3.07 -18.22
CA LYS A 77 -3.41 2.78 -17.96
C LYS A 77 -3.61 2.65 -16.45
N PHE A 78 -4.70 3.24 -15.97
CA PHE A 78 -5.06 3.14 -14.57
C PHE A 78 -6.51 2.69 -14.41
N ASN A 79 -6.77 2.03 -13.29
CA ASN A 79 -8.12 1.69 -12.86
C ASN A 79 -8.38 2.24 -11.46
N LEU A 80 -9.59 2.71 -11.21
CA LEU A 80 -10.03 3.21 -9.90
C LEU A 80 -11.31 2.50 -9.50
N THR A 81 -11.22 1.66 -8.48
CA THR A 81 -12.37 0.97 -7.90
C THR A 81 -12.68 1.53 -6.52
N THR A 82 -13.95 1.43 -6.13
CA THR A 82 -14.42 1.92 -4.82
C THR A 82 -15.25 0.85 -4.13
N ALA A 83 -15.20 0.85 -2.80
CA ALA A 83 -16.08 0.06 -1.94
C ALA A 83 -16.41 0.88 -0.70
N VAL A 84 -17.56 0.64 -0.08
CA VAL A 84 -17.91 1.27 1.21
C VAL A 84 -16.85 0.90 2.24
N LEU A 85 -16.27 1.92 2.88
CA LEU A 85 -15.28 1.73 3.93
C LEU A 85 -16.00 1.37 5.22
N GLN A 86 -15.83 0.13 5.65
CA GLN A 86 -16.33 -0.34 6.93
C GLN A 86 -15.54 0.32 8.08
N PRO A 87 -16.17 0.59 9.23
CA PRO A 87 -15.46 1.08 10.40
C PRO A 87 -14.43 0.04 10.87
N ASN A 88 -13.22 0.51 11.16
CA ASN A 88 -12.19 -0.35 11.74
C ASN A 88 -12.49 -0.64 13.22
N SER A 89 -12.11 -1.84 13.66
CA SER A 89 -12.06 -2.17 15.09
C SER A 89 -11.16 -1.18 15.84
N LYS A 90 -11.58 -0.76 17.05
CA LYS A 90 -10.79 0.16 17.89
C LYS A 90 -9.48 -0.45 18.41
N LYS A 91 -9.39 -1.77 18.41
CA LYS A 91 -8.24 -2.55 18.84
C LYS A 91 -8.04 -3.67 17.84
N TRP A 92 -6.79 -3.88 17.44
CA TRP A 92 -6.37 -5.01 16.63
C TRP A 92 -5.55 -5.96 17.49
N ILE A 93 -5.77 -7.27 17.30
CA ILE A 93 -4.91 -8.32 17.81
C ILE A 93 -3.91 -8.65 16.72
N ILE A 94 -2.63 -8.53 17.04
CA ILE A 94 -1.53 -8.68 16.10
C ILE A 94 -0.67 -9.89 16.44
N GLY A 95 -0.18 -10.58 15.42
CA GLY A 95 0.74 -11.70 15.55
C GLY A 95 2.08 -11.41 14.89
N LEU A 96 3.08 -12.23 15.18
CA LEU A 96 4.34 -12.23 14.44
C LEU A 96 4.28 -13.30 13.35
N SER A 97 4.66 -12.91 12.13
CA SER A 97 4.84 -13.84 11.04
C SER A 97 6.07 -14.73 11.28
N ASN A 98 6.00 -15.98 10.78
CA ASN A 98 7.18 -16.85 10.67
C ASN A 98 8.03 -16.52 9.44
N SER A 99 7.46 -15.78 8.48
CA SER A 99 8.17 -15.28 7.31
C SER A 99 9.03 -14.08 7.68
N VAL A 100 10.20 -14.00 7.05
CA VAL A 100 11.20 -12.96 7.31
C VAL A 100 11.38 -12.14 6.05
N LEU A 101 11.29 -10.81 6.16
CA LEU A 101 11.57 -9.92 5.03
C LEU A 101 13.09 -9.78 4.84
N ASN A 102 13.51 -9.76 3.59
CA ASN A 102 14.89 -9.45 3.25
C ASN A 102 15.06 -7.92 3.20
N SER A 103 15.83 -7.34 4.12
CA SER A 103 16.00 -5.88 4.15
C SER A 103 16.67 -5.29 2.90
N ALA A 104 17.28 -6.11 2.06
CA ALA A 104 17.84 -5.72 0.76
C ALA A 104 16.88 -5.94 -0.42
N ASP A 105 15.68 -6.47 -0.20
CA ASP A 105 14.67 -6.63 -1.25
C ASP A 105 14.17 -5.24 -1.69
N PRO A 106 14.46 -4.82 -2.92
CA PRO A 106 14.12 -3.49 -3.36
C PRO A 106 12.62 -3.31 -3.65
N TRP A 107 11.84 -4.40 -3.76
CA TRP A 107 10.39 -4.34 -3.94
C TRP A 107 9.65 -3.84 -2.70
N LEU A 108 10.25 -3.94 -1.51
CA LEU A 108 9.68 -3.41 -0.26
C LEU A 108 9.48 -1.88 -0.32
N LEU A 109 10.18 -1.18 -1.21
CA LEU A 109 10.07 0.27 -1.39
C LEU A 109 8.90 0.69 -2.29
N HIS A 110 8.24 -0.27 -2.95
CA HIS A 110 7.22 -0.01 -3.95
C HIS A 110 5.91 -0.69 -3.60
N LYS A 111 4.85 0.12 -3.46
CA LYS A 111 3.49 -0.39 -3.31
C LYS A 111 3.00 -0.90 -4.67
N SER A 112 3.23 -2.18 -4.92
CA SER A 112 2.94 -2.84 -6.21
C SER A 112 2.07 -4.08 -6.04
N SER A 113 1.71 -4.73 -7.13
CA SER A 113 1.07 -6.06 -7.13
C SER A 113 2.05 -7.21 -6.90
N ASN A 114 3.36 -6.96 -6.80
CA ASN A 114 4.34 -7.97 -6.38
C ASN A 114 4.22 -8.25 -4.87
N ARG A 115 3.18 -8.99 -4.48
CA ARG A 115 2.73 -9.13 -3.10
C ARG A 115 2.40 -10.57 -2.71
N GLU A 116 2.93 -11.56 -3.43
CA GLU A 116 2.60 -12.98 -3.20
C GLU A 116 2.78 -13.39 -1.74
N LEU A 117 3.90 -12.99 -1.11
CA LEU A 117 4.15 -13.24 0.32
C LEU A 117 3.04 -12.64 1.20
N TYR A 118 2.81 -11.33 1.07
CA TYR A 118 1.84 -10.61 1.89
C TYR A 118 0.42 -11.14 1.71
N ASP A 119 0.01 -11.41 0.47
CA ASP A 119 -1.34 -11.85 0.15
C ASP A 119 -1.56 -13.30 0.63
N THR A 120 -0.53 -14.16 0.51
CA THR A 120 -0.57 -15.53 1.02
C THR A 120 -0.69 -15.57 2.54
N GLU A 121 0.07 -14.75 3.26
CA GLU A 121 0.00 -14.73 4.73
C GLU A 121 -1.28 -14.05 5.23
N ARG A 122 -1.73 -12.98 4.57
CA ARG A 122 -3.02 -12.34 4.86
C ARG A 122 -4.17 -13.34 4.71
N ALA A 123 -4.17 -14.15 3.65
CA ALA A 123 -5.20 -15.15 3.42
C ALA A 123 -5.18 -16.30 4.45
N LYS A 124 -4.06 -16.49 5.15
CA LYS A 124 -3.86 -17.51 6.17
C LYS A 124 -3.89 -16.94 7.60
N LEU A 125 -4.35 -15.70 7.77
CA LEU A 125 -4.50 -15.09 9.10
C LEU A 125 -5.30 -16.03 10.01
N PRO A 126 -4.74 -16.46 11.15
CA PRO A 126 -5.48 -17.28 12.10
C PRO A 126 -6.70 -16.53 12.65
N ASP A 127 -7.74 -17.29 12.99
CA ASP A 127 -8.94 -16.72 13.61
C ASP A 127 -8.58 -15.89 14.86
N GLY A 128 -9.13 -14.69 14.93
CA GLY A 128 -8.88 -13.74 16.02
C GLY A 128 -7.64 -12.88 15.87
N LEU A 129 -6.86 -13.01 14.79
CA LEU A 129 -5.81 -12.06 14.42
C LEU A 129 -6.30 -11.10 13.33
N ASP A 130 -6.08 -9.80 13.56
CA ASP A 130 -6.40 -8.74 12.60
C ASP A 130 -5.23 -8.45 11.64
N GLU A 131 -4.00 -8.76 12.07
CA GLU A 131 -2.77 -8.47 11.32
C GLU A 131 -1.59 -9.36 11.74
N LEU A 132 -0.67 -9.59 10.81
CA LEU A 132 0.64 -10.18 11.05
C LEU A 132 1.74 -9.15 10.80
N ILE A 133 2.73 -9.13 11.68
CA ILE A 133 3.91 -8.28 11.60
C ILE A 133 5.10 -9.11 11.16
N TYR A 134 5.85 -8.56 10.21
CA TYR A 134 7.10 -9.13 9.73
C TYR A 134 8.30 -8.57 10.49
N LEU A 135 9.29 -9.45 10.67
CA LEU A 135 10.65 -9.06 11.05
C LEU A 135 11.57 -9.22 9.84
N ASN A 136 12.69 -8.49 9.82
CA ASN A 136 13.77 -8.75 8.87
C ASN A 136 14.77 -9.80 9.38
N GLU A 137 15.79 -10.09 8.59
CA GLU A 137 16.83 -11.08 8.91
C GLU A 137 17.65 -10.74 10.17
N ARG A 138 17.57 -9.49 10.66
CA ARG A 138 18.19 -9.02 11.91
C ARG A 138 17.22 -9.00 13.09
N LYS A 139 16.00 -9.51 12.92
CA LYS A 139 14.90 -9.49 13.91
C LYS A 139 14.41 -8.09 14.26
N GLU A 140 14.61 -7.12 13.37
CA GLU A 140 14.04 -5.78 13.52
C GLU A 140 12.61 -5.77 12.98
N VAL A 141 11.71 -5.04 13.65
CA VAL A 141 10.32 -4.87 13.21
C VAL A 141 10.31 -4.11 11.89
N CYS A 142 9.54 -4.61 10.92
CA CYS A 142 9.35 -3.95 9.63
C CYS A 142 7.95 -3.34 9.54
N GLU A 143 7.00 -4.12 9.06
CA GLU A 143 5.65 -3.69 8.72
C GLU A 143 4.69 -4.87 8.90
N GLY A 144 3.39 -4.59 8.79
CA GLY A 144 2.35 -5.60 8.70
C GLY A 144 2.03 -5.98 7.26
N THR A 145 1.02 -6.83 7.05
CA THR A 145 0.62 -7.21 5.68
C THR A 145 0.05 -6.06 4.87
N ILE A 146 -0.65 -5.11 5.52
CA ILE A 146 -1.22 -3.92 4.90
C ILE A 146 -1.01 -2.64 5.72
N THR A 147 -0.15 -2.68 6.74
CA THR A 147 0.01 -1.62 7.75
C THR A 147 1.49 -1.32 8.02
N ASN A 148 1.81 -0.09 8.43
CA ASN A 148 3.09 0.24 9.07
C ASN A 148 2.92 0.21 10.59
N ILE A 149 4.01 -0.04 11.32
CA ILE A 149 3.99 -0.18 12.79
C ILE A 149 4.48 1.10 13.45
N PHE A 150 3.68 1.65 14.35
CA PHE A 150 4.03 2.81 15.16
C PHE A 150 4.03 2.45 16.64
N VAL A 151 5.10 2.79 17.36
CA VAL A 151 5.23 2.57 18.81
C VAL A 151 5.33 3.91 19.52
N LYS A 152 4.44 4.16 20.49
CA LYS A 152 4.50 5.36 21.33
C LYS A 152 5.40 5.12 22.55
N LYS A 153 6.48 5.89 22.67
CA LYS A 153 7.36 5.90 23.83
C LYS A 153 7.36 7.30 24.45
N GLY A 154 6.65 7.47 25.56
CA GLY A 154 6.39 8.79 26.15
C GLY A 154 5.59 9.67 25.19
N ASN A 155 6.18 10.80 24.79
CA ASN A 155 5.57 11.76 23.86
C ASN A 155 6.03 11.58 22.40
N GLN A 156 6.82 10.55 22.11
CA GLN A 156 7.36 10.30 20.77
C GLN A 156 6.72 9.07 20.12
N TRP A 157 6.48 9.17 18.82
CA TRP A 157 6.13 8.04 17.96
C TRP A 157 7.37 7.55 17.22
N LEU A 158 7.61 6.25 17.28
CA LEU A 158 8.68 5.55 16.58
C LEU A 158 8.05 4.68 15.48
N THR A 159 8.70 4.60 14.33
CA THR A 159 8.36 3.72 13.21
C THR A 159 9.64 3.26 12.54
#